data_AF-A0A3E0E114-F1
#
_entry.id   AF-A0A3E0E114-F1
#
_cell.length_a   1.000
_cell.length_b   1.000
_cell.length_c   1.000
_cell.angle_alpha   90.00
_cell.angle_beta   90.00
_cell.angle_gamma   90.00
#
_symmetry.space_group_name_H-M   'P 1'
#
loop_
_entity.id
_entity.type
_entity.pdbx_description
1 polymer ?
#
loop_
_entity_poly.entity_id
_entity_poly.type
_entity_poly.pdbx_seq_one_letter_code
_entity_poly.pdbx_strand_id
1 'polypeptide(L)'
;MLGDAYEYLIGKFAAGAGKTAGEFYTPQQVSKILAKLVTTGKGKLKSVYDPTCGSGSLLLRVAKVSEFYGQEMTRTTYNLARMNMILHGVHYREFDIKQEDTLENPMHLDHRFEAIVANPPFSAHWKGDDNPLYSNDPRFSQYGRLAPKTKADFAFMQHMLHQLADNGIMASVFPHGVLFRGGAEGIIRQYLIQEMNVLDAVIGLPANIFYGTTIPTCIVVLKKCREQNDNIVFIDASGADHFIKVGNQNELREEDVELIVETYRKRETLDKYSFVTTLAEIAENDYNLNIPRYVDTFEEEDAIDLDEVAEELVQLDSELKSNEVSLIGFCKELGIKTPF
;
A
#
# COMPACT_ATOMS: atom_id res chain seq x y z
N MET A 1 -3.49 -4.89 -27.03
CA MET A 1 -2.53 -4.27 -27.97
C MET A 1 -2.57 -2.74 -27.89
N LEU A 2 -3.64 -2.04 -28.31
CA LEU A 2 -3.67 -0.56 -28.24
C LEU A 2 -3.76 -0.02 -26.80
N GLY A 3 -4.65 -0.59 -25.98
CA GLY A 3 -4.78 -0.23 -24.56
C GLY A 3 -3.48 -0.44 -23.78
N ASP A 4 -2.85 -1.60 -23.92
CA ASP A 4 -1.59 -1.93 -23.21
C ASP A 4 -0.46 -0.94 -23.57
N ALA A 5 -0.37 -0.51 -24.83
CA ALA A 5 0.58 0.51 -25.24
C ALA A 5 0.28 1.88 -24.62
N TYR A 6 -1.00 2.22 -24.46
CA TYR A 6 -1.44 3.45 -23.80
C TYR A 6 -1.11 3.43 -22.30
N GLU A 7 -1.40 2.31 -21.61
CA GLU A 7 -1.01 2.09 -20.20
C GLU A 7 0.49 2.21 -19.99
N TYR A 8 1.28 1.62 -20.90
CA TYR A 8 2.74 1.75 -20.84
C TYR A 8 3.19 3.22 -20.93
N LEU A 9 2.59 4.01 -21.83
CA LEU A 9 2.89 5.44 -21.95
C LEU A 9 2.46 6.21 -20.70
N ILE A 10 1.27 5.96 -20.15
CA ILE A 10 0.81 6.55 -18.88
C ILE A 10 1.81 6.25 -17.76
N GLY A 11 2.24 5.00 -17.63
CA GLY A 11 3.24 4.58 -16.65
C GLY A 11 4.59 5.30 -16.83
N LYS A 12 5.04 5.50 -18.08
CA LYS A 12 6.26 6.29 -18.37
C LYS A 12 6.10 7.77 -18.02
N PHE A 13 4.94 8.36 -18.30
CA PHE A 13 4.64 9.73 -17.88
C PHE A 13 4.62 9.87 -16.36
N ALA A 14 4.03 8.91 -15.64
CA ALA A 14 4.05 8.88 -14.18
C ALA A 14 5.50 8.79 -13.65
N ALA A 15 6.30 7.84 -14.12
CA ALA A 15 7.71 7.73 -13.72
C ALA A 15 8.51 9.03 -13.98
N GLY A 16 8.18 9.78 -15.03
CA GLY A 16 8.84 11.06 -15.36
C GLY A 16 8.29 12.29 -14.64
N ALA A 17 7.09 12.24 -14.04
CA ALA A 17 6.39 13.40 -13.49
C ALA A 17 6.80 13.77 -12.04
N GLY A 18 7.62 12.95 -11.37
CA GLY A 18 8.11 13.25 -10.02
C GLY A 18 7.02 13.18 -8.94
N LYS A 19 6.95 14.17 -8.04
CA LYS A 19 6.05 14.15 -6.86
C LYS A 19 4.56 14.07 -7.19
N THR A 20 4.13 14.65 -8.32
CA THR A 20 2.71 14.62 -8.74
C THR A 20 2.30 13.26 -9.30
N ALA A 21 3.25 12.39 -9.66
CA ALA A 21 2.98 11.08 -10.25
C ALA A 21 2.19 10.11 -9.37
N GLY A 22 2.45 10.15 -8.06
CA GLY A 22 1.83 9.24 -7.10
C GLY A 22 0.33 9.46 -6.94
N GLU A 23 -0.18 10.63 -7.31
CA GLU A 23 -1.60 10.99 -7.20
C GLU A 23 -2.45 10.45 -8.37
N PHE A 24 -1.85 10.12 -9.52
CA PHE A 24 -2.61 9.71 -10.71
C PHE A 24 -2.28 8.32 -11.25
N TYR A 25 -1.23 7.65 -10.77
CA TYR A 25 -0.87 6.30 -11.22
C TYR A 25 -0.42 5.37 -10.08
N THR A 26 -1.05 4.21 -10.00
CA THR A 26 -0.68 3.15 -9.06
C THR A 26 0.25 2.15 -9.76
N PRO A 27 1.38 1.75 -9.16
CA PRO A 27 2.27 0.73 -9.71
C PRO A 27 1.48 -0.53 -10.12
N GLN A 28 1.86 -1.15 -11.25
CA GLN A 28 1.07 -2.25 -11.83
C GLN A 28 0.91 -3.42 -10.87
N GLN A 29 1.96 -3.75 -10.12
CA GLN A 29 1.98 -4.89 -9.23
C GLN A 29 1.09 -4.67 -7.99
N VAL A 30 1.12 -3.46 -7.43
CA VAL A 30 0.18 -3.07 -6.37
C VAL A 30 -1.26 -3.11 -6.90
N SER A 31 -1.49 -2.63 -8.12
CA SER A 31 -2.82 -2.68 -8.76
C SER A 31 -3.32 -4.12 -8.96
N LYS A 32 -2.42 -5.06 -9.30
CA LYS A 32 -2.76 -6.49 -9.40
C LYS A 32 -3.14 -7.07 -8.05
N ILE A 33 -2.43 -6.73 -6.97
CA ILE A 33 -2.77 -7.16 -5.61
C ILE A 33 -4.18 -6.67 -5.27
N LEU A 34 -4.44 -5.36 -5.35
CA LEU A 34 -5.75 -4.77 -5.06
C LEU A 34 -6.88 -5.47 -5.84
N ALA A 35 -6.70 -5.65 -7.16
CA ALA A 35 -7.67 -6.34 -8.01
C ALA A 35 -7.91 -7.80 -7.61
N LYS A 36 -6.86 -8.56 -7.28
CA LYS A 36 -6.97 -9.97 -6.85
C LYS A 36 -7.59 -10.12 -5.46
N LEU A 37 -7.35 -9.17 -4.56
CA LEU A 37 -7.97 -9.14 -3.24
C LEU A 37 -9.49 -8.93 -3.35
N VAL A 38 -9.94 -7.91 -4.10
CA VAL A 38 -11.38 -7.58 -4.20
C VAL A 38 -12.19 -8.58 -5.03
N THR A 39 -11.52 -9.37 -5.88
CA THR A 39 -12.15 -10.45 -6.67
C THR A 39 -12.12 -11.81 -5.97
N THR A 40 -11.55 -11.89 -4.75
CA THR A 40 -11.46 -13.15 -4.01
C THR A 40 -12.84 -13.73 -3.74
N GLY A 41 -13.03 -15.00 -4.08
CA GLY A 41 -14.30 -15.71 -3.92
C GLY A 41 -15.39 -15.32 -4.93
N LYS A 42 -15.09 -14.46 -5.92
CA LYS A 42 -16.09 -13.93 -6.86
C LYS A 42 -15.80 -14.33 -8.30
N GLY A 43 -16.76 -14.99 -8.95
CA GLY A 43 -16.65 -15.39 -10.35
C GLY A 43 -16.84 -14.23 -11.34
N LYS A 44 -17.73 -13.30 -11.01
CA LYS A 44 -18.02 -12.08 -11.76
C LYS A 44 -18.49 -11.01 -10.78
N LEU A 45 -18.04 -9.77 -10.97
CA LEU A 45 -18.46 -8.61 -10.19
C LEU A 45 -19.54 -7.83 -10.94
N LYS A 46 -20.59 -7.40 -10.24
CA LYS A 46 -21.57 -6.47 -10.80
C LYS A 46 -20.91 -5.13 -11.11
N SER A 47 -20.24 -4.55 -10.11
CA SER A 47 -19.73 -3.18 -10.19
C SER A 47 -18.44 -3.00 -9.38
N VAL A 48 -17.52 -2.20 -9.92
CA VAL A 48 -16.29 -1.76 -9.24
C VAL A 48 -16.29 -0.23 -9.13
N TYR A 49 -15.75 0.29 -8.02
CA TYR A 49 -15.63 1.73 -7.80
C TYR A 49 -14.23 2.15 -7.35
N ASP A 50 -13.77 3.29 -7.85
CA ASP A 50 -12.56 3.98 -7.39
C ASP A 50 -12.85 5.48 -7.22
N PRO A 51 -12.96 5.98 -5.97
CA PRO A 51 -13.26 7.39 -5.70
C PRO A 51 -12.13 8.35 -6.05
N THR A 52 -10.95 7.86 -6.40
CA THR A 52 -9.75 8.65 -6.68
C THR A 52 -9.04 8.03 -7.87
N CYS A 53 -9.78 7.87 -8.97
CA CYS A 53 -9.44 6.89 -9.99
C CYS A 53 -8.21 7.23 -10.82
N GLY A 54 -7.71 8.47 -10.75
CA GLY A 54 -6.54 8.89 -11.50
C GLY A 54 -6.72 8.58 -12.98
N SER A 55 -5.76 7.90 -13.60
CA SER A 55 -5.82 7.45 -14.99
C SER A 55 -6.85 6.34 -15.29
N GLY A 56 -7.58 5.83 -14.30
CA GLY A 56 -8.49 4.69 -14.44
C GLY A 56 -7.78 3.33 -14.60
N SER A 57 -6.45 3.30 -14.55
CA SER A 57 -5.64 2.08 -14.72
C SER A 57 -5.93 1.02 -13.67
N LEU A 58 -6.19 1.44 -12.42
CA LEU A 58 -6.54 0.53 -11.33
C LEU A 58 -7.91 -0.11 -11.55
N LEU A 59 -8.91 0.67 -11.96
CA LEU A 59 -10.24 0.16 -12.31
C LEU A 59 -10.15 -0.91 -13.41
N LEU A 60 -9.44 -0.61 -14.50
CA LEU A 60 -9.26 -1.53 -15.64
C LEU A 60 -8.56 -2.84 -15.26
N ARG A 61 -7.80 -2.86 -14.16
CA ARG A 61 -7.13 -4.07 -13.68
C ARG A 61 -8.10 -5.06 -13.05
N VAL A 62 -9.25 -4.61 -12.56
CA VAL A 62 -10.25 -5.48 -11.95
C VAL A 62 -10.98 -6.24 -13.06
N ALA A 63 -10.71 -7.54 -13.13
CA ALA A 63 -11.23 -8.40 -14.19
C ALA A 63 -12.70 -8.78 -13.96
N LYS A 64 -13.41 -9.13 -15.05
CA LYS A 64 -14.78 -9.67 -15.03
C LYS A 64 -15.79 -8.79 -14.29
N VAL A 65 -15.72 -7.48 -14.52
CA VAL A 65 -16.66 -6.50 -13.98
C VAL A 65 -17.66 -6.09 -15.05
N SER A 66 -18.92 -5.87 -14.65
CA SER A 66 -19.95 -5.36 -15.57
C SER A 66 -20.04 -3.84 -15.63
N GLU A 67 -19.83 -3.14 -14.52
CA GLU A 67 -19.95 -1.68 -14.44
C GLU A 67 -18.75 -1.05 -13.70
N PHE A 68 -18.10 -0.07 -14.32
CA PHE A 68 -16.96 0.66 -13.76
C PHE A 68 -17.40 2.05 -13.32
N TYR A 69 -17.16 2.39 -12.06
CA TYR A 69 -17.47 3.71 -11.53
C TYR A 69 -16.20 4.36 -11.02
N GLY A 70 -16.06 5.67 -11.21
CA GLY A 70 -14.91 6.38 -10.69
C GLY A 70 -15.12 7.86 -10.54
N GLN A 71 -14.28 8.49 -9.74
CA GLN A 71 -14.28 9.93 -9.56
C GLN A 71 -12.85 10.45 -9.56
N GLU A 72 -12.63 11.56 -10.26
CA GLU A 72 -11.32 12.19 -10.39
C GLU A 72 -11.49 13.71 -10.34
N MET A 73 -10.75 14.36 -9.44
CA MET A 73 -10.85 15.80 -9.24
C MET A 73 -10.24 16.58 -10.40
N THR A 74 -9.10 16.14 -10.92
CA THR A 74 -8.31 16.86 -11.91
C THR A 74 -8.84 16.63 -13.32
N ARG A 75 -9.32 17.69 -13.98
CA ARG A 75 -9.92 17.62 -15.33
C ARG A 75 -9.05 16.89 -16.37
N THR A 76 -7.74 17.14 -16.39
CA THR A 76 -6.82 16.48 -17.33
C THR A 76 -6.76 14.98 -17.10
N THR A 77 -6.62 14.57 -15.84
CA THR A 77 -6.57 13.17 -15.41
C THR A 77 -7.92 12.47 -15.61
N TYR A 78 -9.03 13.16 -15.36
CA TYR A 78 -10.38 12.71 -15.66
C TYR A 78 -10.57 12.38 -17.16
N ASN A 79 -10.11 13.27 -18.04
CA ASN A 79 -10.17 13.02 -19.49
C ASN A 79 -9.29 11.82 -19.87
N LEU A 80 -8.10 11.70 -19.27
CA LEU A 80 -7.21 10.56 -19.45
C LEU A 80 -7.91 9.25 -19.06
N ALA A 81 -8.57 9.18 -17.90
CA ALA A 81 -9.30 8.01 -17.45
C ALA A 81 -10.38 7.56 -18.44
N ARG A 82 -11.16 8.51 -18.96
CA ARG A 82 -12.21 8.21 -19.94
C ARG A 82 -11.65 7.72 -21.27
N MET A 83 -10.57 8.33 -21.76
CA MET A 83 -9.86 7.85 -22.94
C MET A 83 -9.33 6.43 -22.71
N ASN A 84 -8.76 6.20 -21.53
CA ASN A 84 -8.18 4.92 -21.16
C ASN A 84 -9.21 3.79 -21.17
N MET A 85 -10.40 4.02 -20.58
CA MET A 85 -11.53 3.08 -20.64
C MET A 85 -11.91 2.70 -22.07
N ILE A 86 -12.05 3.69 -22.95
CA ILE A 86 -12.44 3.48 -24.35
C ILE A 86 -11.36 2.72 -25.12
N LEU A 87 -10.08 3.05 -24.92
CA LEU A 87 -8.96 2.40 -25.58
C LEU A 87 -8.77 0.93 -25.15
N HIS A 88 -9.27 0.57 -23.97
CA HIS A 88 -9.34 -0.81 -23.49
C HIS A 88 -10.64 -1.52 -23.89
N GLY A 89 -11.49 -0.87 -24.70
CA GLY A 89 -12.71 -1.46 -25.23
C GLY A 89 -13.88 -1.50 -24.26
N VAL A 90 -13.82 -0.80 -23.13
CA VAL A 90 -14.95 -0.67 -22.21
C VAL A 90 -16.02 0.19 -22.88
N HIS A 91 -17.22 -0.34 -23.03
CA HIS A 91 -18.28 0.39 -23.73
C HIS A 91 -18.73 1.60 -22.90
N TYR A 92 -19.08 2.72 -23.53
CA TYR A 92 -19.43 3.97 -22.81
C TYR A 92 -20.63 3.87 -21.85
N ARG A 93 -21.40 2.78 -21.93
CA ARG A 93 -22.53 2.47 -21.04
C ARG A 93 -22.13 1.64 -19.83
N GLU A 94 -20.93 1.06 -19.86
CA GLU A 94 -20.38 0.19 -18.83
C GLU A 94 -19.43 0.94 -17.90
N PHE A 95 -19.17 2.24 -18.15
CA PHE A 95 -18.41 3.07 -17.22
C PHE A 95 -19.06 4.43 -16.96
N ASP A 96 -18.98 4.90 -15.71
CA ASP A 96 -19.33 6.25 -15.30
C ASP A 96 -18.20 6.86 -14.45
N ILE A 97 -17.40 7.72 -15.10
CA ILE A 97 -16.36 8.50 -14.42
C ILE A 97 -16.87 9.93 -14.26
N LYS A 98 -16.72 10.51 -13.07
CA LYS A 98 -17.16 11.87 -12.75
C LYS A 98 -15.98 12.78 -12.42
N GLN A 99 -16.12 14.07 -12.74
CA GLN A 99 -15.08 15.06 -12.51
C GLN A 99 -15.45 16.01 -11.36
N GLU A 100 -15.17 15.62 -10.12
CA GLU A 100 -15.46 16.41 -8.91
C GLU A 100 -14.57 15.95 -7.75
N ASP A 101 -14.49 16.75 -6.68
CA ASP A 101 -13.87 16.33 -5.41
C ASP A 101 -14.75 15.30 -4.69
N THR A 102 -14.19 14.13 -4.37
CA THR A 102 -14.91 13.01 -3.75
C THR A 102 -15.43 13.31 -2.34
N LEU A 103 -14.67 14.04 -1.53
CA LEU A 103 -15.05 14.33 -0.14
C LEU A 103 -16.05 15.49 -0.09
N GLU A 104 -15.91 16.48 -0.97
CA GLU A 104 -16.80 17.63 -1.04
C GLU A 104 -18.08 17.38 -1.84
N ASN A 105 -17.97 16.79 -3.04
CA ASN A 105 -19.06 16.56 -3.98
C ASN A 105 -19.06 15.09 -4.44
N PRO A 106 -19.46 14.12 -3.59
CA PRO A 106 -19.49 12.72 -3.96
C PRO A 106 -20.55 12.44 -5.02
N MET A 107 -20.15 11.97 -6.20
CA MET A 107 -21.05 11.84 -7.35
C MET A 107 -21.77 10.48 -7.44
N HIS A 108 -21.44 9.54 -6.55
CA HIS A 108 -21.97 8.17 -6.57
C HIS A 108 -22.55 7.74 -5.21
N LEU A 109 -22.96 8.69 -4.36
CA LEU A 109 -23.30 8.44 -2.96
C LEU A 109 -24.43 7.39 -2.76
N ASP A 110 -25.38 7.35 -3.71
CA ASP A 110 -26.52 6.43 -3.69
C ASP A 110 -26.19 5.01 -4.17
N HIS A 111 -24.96 4.76 -4.64
CA HIS A 111 -24.54 3.45 -5.14
C HIS A 111 -23.90 2.60 -4.04
N ARG A 112 -24.00 1.27 -4.19
CA ARG A 112 -23.26 0.29 -3.39
C ARG A 112 -22.51 -0.66 -4.31
N PHE A 113 -21.22 -0.85 -4.04
CA PHE A 113 -20.31 -1.55 -4.94
C PHE A 113 -19.77 -2.85 -4.34
N GLU A 114 -19.66 -3.89 -5.16
CA GLU A 114 -19.14 -5.19 -4.76
C GLU A 114 -17.60 -5.24 -4.65
N ALA A 115 -16.92 -4.33 -5.34
CA ALA A 115 -15.49 -4.13 -5.27
C ALA A 115 -15.18 -2.65 -5.20
N ILE A 116 -14.32 -2.25 -4.26
CA ILE A 116 -13.78 -0.89 -4.21
C ILE A 116 -12.26 -1.00 -4.18
N VAL A 117 -11.60 -0.34 -5.13
CA VAL A 117 -10.15 -0.25 -5.23
C VAL A 117 -9.76 1.21 -5.26
N ALA A 118 -8.74 1.61 -4.51
CA ALA A 118 -8.31 3.01 -4.53
C ALA A 118 -6.86 3.20 -4.08
N ASN A 119 -6.24 4.23 -4.62
CA ASN A 119 -4.99 4.82 -4.13
C ASN A 119 -5.23 6.32 -3.89
N PRO A 120 -5.89 6.68 -2.77
CA PRO A 120 -6.20 8.08 -2.48
C PRO A 120 -4.93 8.91 -2.26
N PRO A 121 -4.99 10.24 -2.46
CA PRO A 121 -3.85 11.12 -2.20
C PRO A 121 -3.44 11.05 -0.73
N PHE A 122 -2.19 10.64 -0.48
CA PHE A 122 -1.72 10.33 0.87
C PHE A 122 -1.72 11.57 1.75
N SER A 123 -2.41 11.47 2.89
CA SER A 123 -2.47 12.53 3.90
C SER A 123 -2.84 13.90 3.31
N ALA A 124 -3.73 13.92 2.33
CA ALA A 124 -4.24 15.16 1.74
C ALA A 124 -4.89 16.05 2.79
N HIS A 125 -4.86 17.36 2.53
CA HIS A 125 -5.68 18.30 3.27
C HIS A 125 -7.14 18.21 2.81
N TRP A 126 -8.07 18.38 3.74
CA TRP A 126 -9.50 18.45 3.44
C TRP A 126 -10.20 19.36 4.46
N LYS A 127 -11.48 19.69 4.21
CA LYS A 127 -12.24 20.62 5.06
C LYS A 127 -12.38 20.12 6.51
N GLY A 128 -12.60 18.82 6.73
CA GLY A 128 -12.77 18.27 8.07
C GLY A 128 -13.79 19.05 8.90
N ASP A 129 -13.42 19.40 10.13
CA ASP A 129 -14.27 20.17 11.05
C ASP A 129 -14.52 21.62 10.62
N ASP A 130 -13.83 22.16 9.62
CA ASP A 130 -14.16 23.47 9.03
C ASP A 130 -15.49 23.44 8.25
N ASN A 131 -15.96 22.25 7.86
CA ASN A 131 -17.31 22.06 7.34
C ASN A 131 -18.21 21.40 8.41
N PRO A 132 -19.06 22.17 9.11
CA PRO A 132 -19.88 21.64 10.19
C PRO A 132 -20.90 20.59 9.73
N LEU A 133 -21.24 20.56 8.44
CA LEU A 133 -22.18 19.60 7.87
C LEU A 133 -21.67 18.16 7.96
N TYR A 134 -20.35 17.95 7.98
CA TYR A 134 -19.78 16.60 8.07
C TYR A 134 -20.09 15.88 9.38
N SER A 135 -20.40 16.62 10.45
CA SER A 135 -20.84 16.00 11.72
C SER A 135 -22.18 15.27 11.60
N ASN A 136 -23.00 15.62 10.61
CA ASN A 136 -24.29 14.97 10.32
C ASN A 136 -24.26 14.15 9.01
N ASP A 137 -23.13 14.12 8.30
CA ASP A 137 -22.99 13.36 7.07
C ASP A 137 -22.98 11.85 7.40
N PRO A 138 -23.84 11.02 6.78
CA PRO A 138 -23.87 9.57 7.01
C PRO A 138 -22.55 8.85 6.74
N ARG A 139 -21.63 9.47 5.98
CA ARG A 139 -20.28 8.93 5.76
C ARG A 139 -19.39 9.05 6.99
N PHE A 140 -19.59 10.05 7.86
CA PHE A 140 -18.61 10.40 8.90
C PHE A 140 -19.19 10.49 10.33
N SER A 141 -20.49 10.76 10.46
CA SER A 141 -21.15 11.05 11.73
C SER A 141 -21.07 9.93 12.78
N GLN A 142 -21.12 8.67 12.35
CA GLN A 142 -21.17 7.51 13.27
C GLN A 142 -19.85 7.20 13.99
N TYR A 143 -18.71 7.72 13.53
CA TYR A 143 -17.38 7.32 14.01
C TYR A 143 -16.87 8.13 15.21
N GLY A 144 -17.71 8.99 15.80
CA GLY A 144 -17.41 9.80 16.99
C GLY A 144 -16.44 10.97 16.77
N ARG A 145 -15.61 10.94 15.74
CA ARG A 145 -14.70 12.02 15.31
C ARG A 145 -14.58 12.08 13.78
N LEU A 146 -14.30 13.28 13.27
CA LEU A 146 -13.85 13.48 11.89
C LEU A 146 -12.35 13.24 11.78
N ALA A 147 -11.89 12.78 10.61
CA ALA A 147 -10.46 12.70 10.33
C ALA A 147 -9.79 14.10 10.44
N PRO A 148 -8.52 14.20 10.86
CA PRO A 148 -7.84 15.49 10.96
C PRO A 148 -7.78 16.22 9.61
N LYS A 149 -7.87 17.56 9.61
CA LYS A 149 -7.85 18.39 8.39
C LYS A 149 -6.60 18.22 7.52
N THR A 150 -5.49 17.81 8.13
CA THR A 150 -4.21 17.58 7.45
C THR A 150 -3.99 16.10 7.06
N LYS A 151 -4.98 15.24 7.33
CA LYS A 151 -4.95 13.78 7.14
C LYS A 151 -6.32 13.27 6.68
N ALA A 152 -6.60 13.41 5.39
CA ALA A 152 -7.84 12.92 4.79
C ALA A 152 -7.94 11.39 4.64
N ASP A 153 -6.90 10.64 5.03
CA ASP A 153 -6.80 9.18 4.81
C ASP A 153 -8.06 8.43 5.32
N PHE A 154 -8.48 8.68 6.57
CA PHE A 154 -9.69 8.07 7.12
C PHE A 154 -10.99 8.62 6.50
N ALA A 155 -11.01 9.87 6.03
CA ALA A 155 -12.19 10.41 5.35
C ALA A 155 -12.44 9.65 4.02
N PHE A 156 -11.39 9.36 3.25
CA PHE A 156 -11.51 8.50 2.08
C PHE A 156 -11.91 7.07 2.45
N MET A 157 -11.32 6.48 3.50
CA MET A 157 -11.68 5.14 3.98
C MET A 157 -13.16 5.05 4.37
N GLN A 158 -13.66 6.03 5.13
CA GLN A 158 -15.05 6.11 5.56
C GLN A 158 -16.01 6.31 4.38
N HIS A 159 -15.64 7.15 3.41
CA HIS A 159 -16.40 7.35 2.16
C HIS A 159 -16.52 6.05 1.37
N MET A 160 -15.41 5.34 1.15
CA MET A 160 -15.40 4.04 0.48
C MET A 160 -16.24 3.01 1.24
N LEU A 161 -16.10 2.92 2.55
CA LEU A 161 -16.87 1.99 3.37
C LEU A 161 -18.38 2.28 3.33
N HIS A 162 -18.77 3.56 3.26
CA HIS A 162 -20.17 3.94 3.10
C HIS A 162 -20.76 3.36 1.80
N GLN A 163 -20.00 3.39 0.69
CA GLN A 163 -20.42 2.88 -0.61
C GLN A 163 -20.11 1.39 -0.83
N LEU A 164 -19.50 0.70 0.12
CA LEU A 164 -19.26 -0.74 0.03
C LEU A 164 -20.59 -1.50 0.17
N ALA A 165 -20.88 -2.44 -0.73
CA ALA A 165 -22.01 -3.36 -0.59
C ALA A 165 -21.79 -4.35 0.56
N ASP A 166 -22.86 -4.95 1.08
CA ASP A 166 -22.77 -5.89 2.21
C ASP A 166 -21.96 -7.16 1.88
N ASN A 167 -22.00 -7.60 0.62
CA ASN A 167 -21.16 -8.67 0.08
C ASN A 167 -19.85 -8.15 -0.55
N GLY A 168 -19.48 -6.89 -0.31
CA GLY A 168 -18.39 -6.19 -0.97
C GLY A 168 -17.03 -6.38 -0.32
N ILE A 169 -15.96 -6.23 -1.11
CA ILE A 169 -14.58 -6.15 -0.63
C ILE A 169 -13.97 -4.82 -1.09
N MET A 170 -13.43 -4.06 -0.14
CA MET A 170 -12.62 -2.86 -0.41
C MET A 170 -11.16 -3.19 -0.18
N ALA A 171 -10.28 -2.84 -1.10
CA ALA A 171 -8.84 -2.83 -0.87
C ALA A 171 -8.28 -1.47 -1.29
N SER A 172 -7.60 -0.78 -0.39
CA SER A 172 -7.05 0.54 -0.69
C SER A 172 -5.69 0.77 -0.05
N VAL A 173 -4.86 1.54 -0.73
CA VAL A 173 -3.51 1.89 -0.29
C VAL A 173 -3.54 3.11 0.62
N PHE A 174 -2.82 3.04 1.73
CA PHE A 174 -2.63 4.14 2.67
C PHE A 174 -1.18 4.21 3.17
N PRO A 175 -0.71 5.39 3.64
CA PRO A 175 0.51 5.46 4.42
C PRO A 175 0.33 4.74 5.77
N HIS A 176 1.41 4.16 6.32
CA HIS A 176 1.34 3.41 7.59
C HIS A 176 0.74 4.18 8.77
N GLY A 177 0.75 5.51 8.74
CA GLY A 177 0.20 6.30 9.84
C GLY A 177 -1.28 6.00 10.13
N VAL A 178 -2.09 5.53 9.17
CA VAL A 178 -3.48 5.11 9.47
C VAL A 178 -3.55 3.96 10.47
N LEU A 179 -2.48 3.15 10.55
CA LEU A 179 -2.39 1.96 11.38
C LEU A 179 -2.19 2.31 12.86
N PHE A 180 -1.49 3.41 13.17
CA PHE A 180 -1.02 3.68 14.53
C PHE A 180 -1.22 5.11 15.04
N ARG A 181 -1.58 6.08 14.19
CA ARG A 181 -1.85 7.45 14.66
C ARG A 181 -3.00 7.44 15.67
N GLY A 182 -2.82 8.17 16.76
CA GLY A 182 -3.80 8.29 17.85
C GLY A 182 -4.86 9.38 17.60
N GLY A 183 -5.43 9.92 18.68
CA GLY A 183 -6.40 11.02 18.59
C GLY A 183 -7.66 10.64 17.82
N ALA A 184 -8.09 11.51 16.90
CA ALA A 184 -9.29 11.27 16.09
C ALA A 184 -9.19 10.00 15.23
N GLU A 185 -8.03 9.73 14.65
CA GLU A 185 -7.81 8.55 13.81
C GLU A 185 -7.84 7.25 14.62
N GLY A 186 -7.31 7.27 15.85
CA GLY A 186 -7.42 6.15 16.78
C GLY A 186 -8.87 5.80 17.12
N ILE A 187 -9.70 6.81 17.37
CA ILE A 187 -11.13 6.63 17.66
C ILE A 187 -11.87 6.04 16.46
N ILE A 188 -11.63 6.56 15.25
CA ILE A 188 -12.24 6.05 14.01
C ILE A 188 -11.81 4.59 13.77
N ARG A 189 -10.51 4.30 13.93
CA ARG A 189 -9.95 2.95 13.75
C ARG A 189 -10.55 1.95 14.75
N GLN A 190 -10.63 2.33 16.02
CA GLN A 190 -11.29 1.51 17.03
C GLN A 190 -12.76 1.22 16.66
N TYR A 191 -13.52 2.22 16.20
CA TYR A 191 -14.92 2.01 15.78
C TYR A 191 -15.04 1.04 14.60
N LEU A 192 -14.17 1.17 13.59
CA LEU A 192 -14.14 0.28 12.42
C LEU A 192 -13.88 -1.19 12.80
N ILE A 193 -13.07 -1.42 13.82
CA ILE A 193 -12.68 -2.76 14.26
C ILE A 193 -13.68 -3.32 15.27
N GLN A 194 -13.93 -2.59 16.34
CA GLN A 194 -14.71 -3.05 17.49
C GLN A 194 -16.22 -3.05 17.20
N GLU A 195 -16.75 -1.94 16.70
CA GLU A 195 -18.20 -1.76 16.55
C GLU A 195 -18.69 -2.28 15.20
N MET A 196 -17.94 -2.03 14.13
CA MET A 196 -18.34 -2.44 12.78
C MET A 196 -17.79 -3.81 12.36
N ASN A 197 -16.68 -4.26 12.96
CA ASN A 197 -15.95 -5.46 12.58
C ASN A 197 -15.78 -5.59 11.06
N VAL A 198 -15.20 -4.56 10.42
CA VAL A 198 -15.02 -4.52 8.95
C VAL A 198 -13.59 -4.72 8.48
N LEU A 199 -12.60 -4.59 9.36
CA LEU A 199 -11.19 -4.80 9.00
C LEU A 199 -10.92 -6.28 8.78
N ASP A 200 -10.47 -6.66 7.58
CA ASP A 200 -10.21 -8.06 7.24
C ASP A 200 -8.71 -8.39 7.15
N ALA A 201 -7.91 -7.46 6.62
CA ALA A 201 -6.46 -7.59 6.55
C ALA A 201 -5.71 -6.26 6.48
N VAL A 202 -4.46 -6.28 6.91
CA VAL A 202 -3.46 -5.21 6.76
C VAL A 202 -2.22 -5.80 6.11
N ILE A 203 -1.79 -5.23 4.97
CA ILE A 203 -0.67 -5.75 4.18
C ILE A 203 0.37 -4.64 4.02
N GLY A 204 1.54 -4.80 4.62
CA GLY A 204 2.69 -3.91 4.45
C GLY A 204 3.34 -4.11 3.08
N LEU A 205 3.62 -3.01 2.38
CA LEU A 205 4.32 -3.02 1.11
C LEU A 205 5.77 -2.55 1.29
N PRO A 206 6.69 -2.95 0.39
CA PRO A 206 8.03 -2.40 0.35
C PRO A 206 8.03 -0.87 0.30
N ALA A 207 8.99 -0.24 0.98
CA ALA A 207 9.27 1.18 0.79
C ALA A 207 9.68 1.47 -0.68
N ASN A 208 9.64 2.73 -1.11
CA ASN A 208 10.03 3.14 -2.47
C ASN A 208 9.31 2.41 -3.62
N ILE A 209 8.13 1.83 -3.40
CA ILE A 209 7.34 1.19 -4.45
C ILE A 209 6.50 2.21 -5.25
N PHE A 210 6.16 3.33 -4.64
CA PHE A 210 5.39 4.41 -5.26
C PHE A 210 6.29 5.52 -5.79
N TYR A 211 5.98 6.01 -6.99
CA TYR A 211 6.65 7.18 -7.54
C TYR A 211 6.40 8.42 -6.68
N GLY A 212 7.44 9.24 -6.50
CA GLY A 212 7.34 10.52 -5.80
C GLY A 212 7.34 10.45 -4.27
N THR A 213 7.38 9.26 -3.67
CA THR A 213 7.48 9.08 -2.21
C THR A 213 8.36 7.89 -1.84
N THR A 214 9.07 8.02 -0.72
CA THR A 214 9.87 6.94 -0.12
C THR A 214 9.17 6.30 1.08
N ILE A 215 7.98 6.79 1.44
CA ILE A 215 7.26 6.38 2.63
C ILE A 215 6.76 4.94 2.43
N PRO A 216 6.91 4.06 3.43
CA PRO A 216 6.30 2.73 3.39
C PRO A 216 4.76 2.85 3.42
N THR A 217 4.13 2.02 2.62
CA THR A 217 2.67 2.02 2.43
C THR A 217 2.10 0.68 2.84
N CYS A 218 0.78 0.66 3.03
CA CYS A 218 0.06 -0.55 3.35
C CYS A 218 -1.22 -0.62 2.52
N ILE A 219 -1.70 -1.83 2.27
CA ILE A 219 -3.05 -2.08 1.78
C ILE A 219 -3.92 -2.43 2.99
N VAL A 220 -5.02 -1.71 3.14
CA VAL A 220 -6.08 -2.04 4.09
C VAL A 220 -7.21 -2.70 3.34
N VAL A 221 -7.59 -3.90 3.77
CA VAL A 221 -8.71 -4.66 3.22
C VAL A 221 -9.89 -4.59 4.18
N LEU A 222 -11.01 -4.04 3.72
CA LEU A 222 -12.26 -3.99 4.47
C LEU A 222 -13.33 -4.84 3.79
N LYS A 223 -14.16 -5.51 4.60
CA LYS A 223 -15.32 -6.28 4.16
C LYS A 223 -16.50 -5.97 5.06
N LYS A 224 -17.68 -5.79 4.49
CA LYS A 224 -18.93 -5.87 5.25
C LYS A 224 -19.31 -7.33 5.41
N CYS A 225 -20.09 -7.63 6.46
CA CYS A 225 -20.62 -8.96 6.74
C CYS A 225 -19.56 -10.07 6.61
N ARG A 226 -18.42 -9.89 7.28
CA ARG A 226 -17.26 -10.78 7.21
C ARG A 226 -17.66 -12.23 7.50
N GLU A 227 -17.27 -13.14 6.61
CA GLU A 227 -17.44 -14.58 6.82
C GLU A 227 -16.53 -15.08 7.94
N GLN A 228 -15.25 -14.68 7.90
CA GLN A 228 -14.26 -14.91 8.95
C GLN A 228 -14.20 -13.66 9.82
N ASN A 229 -15.00 -13.62 10.88
CA ASN A 229 -15.25 -12.39 11.67
C ASN A 229 -14.52 -12.34 13.02
N ASP A 230 -13.71 -13.34 13.34
CA ASP A 230 -13.02 -13.53 14.62
C ASP A 230 -11.53 -13.15 14.59
N ASN A 231 -10.94 -13.06 13.40
CA ASN A 231 -9.50 -12.83 13.21
C ASN A 231 -9.18 -11.78 12.13
N ILE A 232 -7.99 -11.18 12.14
CA ILE A 232 -7.49 -10.24 11.13
C ILE A 232 -6.14 -10.73 10.62
N VAL A 233 -5.90 -10.64 9.31
CA VAL A 233 -4.64 -11.07 8.69
C VAL A 233 -3.67 -9.90 8.60
N PHE A 234 -2.47 -10.06 9.14
CA PHE A 234 -1.34 -9.16 8.90
C PHE A 234 -0.35 -9.85 7.96
N ILE A 235 0.13 -9.11 6.96
CA ILE A 235 1.19 -9.55 6.05
C ILE A 235 2.24 -8.46 5.99
N ASP A 236 3.51 -8.78 6.22
CA ASP A 236 4.63 -7.88 6.00
C ASP A 236 5.42 -8.30 4.76
N ALA A 237 5.06 -7.73 3.61
CA ALA A 237 5.81 -7.94 2.36
C ALA A 237 6.92 -6.91 2.16
N SER A 238 7.38 -6.22 3.22
CA SER A 238 8.43 -5.20 3.12
C SER A 238 9.86 -5.75 3.20
N GLY A 239 10.02 -7.04 3.55
CA GLY A 239 11.32 -7.73 3.64
C GLY A 239 12.06 -7.78 2.31
N ALA A 240 13.39 -7.81 2.36
CA ALA A 240 14.28 -7.74 1.18
C ALA A 240 14.06 -8.90 0.19
N ASP A 241 13.60 -10.05 0.68
CA ASP A 241 13.31 -11.23 -0.14
C ASP A 241 11.97 -11.16 -0.89
N HIS A 242 11.19 -10.08 -0.72
CA HIS A 242 9.84 -9.92 -1.27
C HIS A 242 9.71 -8.80 -2.29
N PHE A 243 10.83 -8.30 -2.82
CA PHE A 243 10.86 -7.36 -3.93
C PHE A 243 12.22 -7.37 -4.63
N ILE A 244 12.30 -6.71 -5.78
CA ILE A 244 13.57 -6.42 -6.45
C ILE A 244 13.82 -4.91 -6.48
N LYS A 245 15.08 -4.52 -6.32
CA LYS A 245 15.49 -3.11 -6.42
C LYS A 245 15.76 -2.75 -7.88
N VAL A 246 15.00 -1.81 -8.43
CA VAL A 246 15.15 -1.29 -9.79
C VAL A 246 15.52 0.20 -9.72
N GLY A 247 16.83 0.47 -9.71
CA GLY A 247 17.36 1.83 -9.51
C GLY A 247 17.00 2.38 -8.13
N ASN A 248 16.20 3.45 -8.11
CA ASN A 248 15.72 4.11 -6.88
C ASN A 248 14.31 3.67 -6.46
N GLN A 249 13.74 2.67 -7.12
CA GLN A 249 12.41 2.13 -6.81
C GLN A 249 12.52 0.64 -6.47
N ASN A 250 11.56 0.17 -5.68
CA ASN A 250 11.36 -1.24 -5.44
C ASN A 250 10.20 -1.73 -6.30
N GLU A 251 10.33 -2.90 -6.90
CA GLU A 251 9.29 -3.52 -7.71
C GLU A 251 8.98 -4.91 -7.17
N LEU A 252 7.70 -5.25 -7.07
CA LEU A 252 7.25 -6.59 -6.73
C LEU A 252 7.36 -7.50 -7.97
N ARG A 253 7.89 -8.70 -7.80
CA ARG A 253 7.81 -9.74 -8.84
C ARG A 253 6.42 -10.35 -8.87
N GLU A 254 6.11 -11.13 -9.90
CA GLU A 254 4.84 -11.85 -9.96
C GLU A 254 4.71 -12.86 -8.80
N GLU A 255 5.80 -13.52 -8.42
CA GLU A 255 5.84 -14.44 -7.27
C GLU A 255 5.51 -13.74 -5.94
N ASP A 256 6.00 -12.50 -5.73
CA ASP A 256 5.69 -11.71 -4.55
C ASP A 256 4.20 -11.35 -4.50
N VAL A 257 3.63 -10.95 -5.65
CA VAL A 257 2.19 -10.65 -5.78
C VAL A 257 1.34 -11.87 -5.46
N GLU A 258 1.70 -13.05 -5.98
CA GLU A 258 0.94 -14.26 -5.69
C GLU A 258 1.09 -14.71 -4.24
N LEU A 259 2.27 -14.59 -3.65
CA LEU A 259 2.49 -14.91 -2.24
C LEU A 259 1.58 -14.08 -1.33
N ILE A 260 1.51 -12.76 -1.54
CA ILE A 260 0.64 -11.87 -0.78
C ILE A 260 -0.83 -12.31 -0.91
N VAL A 261 -1.29 -12.54 -2.14
CA VAL A 261 -2.69 -12.86 -2.42
C VAL A 261 -3.09 -14.22 -1.86
N GLU A 262 -2.24 -15.24 -2.02
CA GLU A 262 -2.52 -16.58 -1.53
C GLU A 262 -2.45 -16.65 0.01
N THR A 263 -1.50 -15.95 0.63
CA THR A 263 -1.41 -15.83 2.09
C THR A 263 -2.67 -15.21 2.67
N TYR A 264 -3.18 -14.13 2.06
CA TYR A 264 -4.46 -13.53 2.45
C TYR A 264 -5.65 -14.48 2.27
N ARG A 265 -5.72 -15.20 1.15
CA ARG A 265 -6.83 -16.12 0.85
C ARG A 265 -6.86 -17.31 1.80
N LYS A 266 -5.71 -17.87 2.10
CA LYS A 266 -5.55 -19.01 3.02
C LYS A 266 -5.66 -18.60 4.48
N ARG A 267 -5.42 -17.32 4.80
CA ARG A 267 -5.30 -16.80 6.17
C ARG A 267 -4.28 -17.63 6.95
N GLU A 268 -3.10 -17.79 6.36
CA GLU A 268 -2.02 -18.61 6.90
C GLU A 268 -1.02 -17.74 7.66
N THR A 269 -0.57 -18.23 8.81
CA THR A 269 0.56 -17.64 9.54
C THR A 269 1.84 -18.23 8.96
N LEU A 270 2.70 -17.38 8.44
CA LEU A 270 3.98 -17.73 7.84
C LEU A 270 5.09 -17.04 8.63
N ASP A 271 6.12 -17.79 8.99
CA ASP A 271 7.24 -17.29 9.78
C ASP A 271 7.83 -16.03 9.14
N LYS A 272 7.99 -14.98 9.95
CA LYS A 272 8.49 -13.64 9.56
C LYS A 272 7.76 -12.97 8.39
N TYR A 273 6.56 -13.40 8.03
CA TYR A 273 5.85 -12.87 6.85
C TYR A 273 4.39 -12.55 7.11
N SER A 274 3.66 -13.40 7.82
CA SER A 274 2.25 -13.16 8.10
C SER A 274 1.82 -13.71 9.45
N PHE A 275 0.85 -13.03 10.05
CA PHE A 275 0.27 -13.44 11.32
C PHE A 275 -1.25 -13.23 11.30
N VAL A 276 -1.98 -14.19 11.85
CA VAL A 276 -3.43 -14.11 11.98
C VAL A 276 -3.77 -13.88 13.45
N THR A 277 -4.22 -12.66 13.76
CA THR A 277 -4.48 -12.22 15.13
C THR A 277 -5.97 -12.15 15.43
N THR A 278 -6.34 -12.34 16.69
CA THR A 278 -7.75 -12.23 17.12
C THR A 278 -8.14 -10.79 17.43
N LEU A 279 -9.45 -10.50 17.43
CA LEU A 279 -9.93 -9.17 17.87
C LEU A 279 -9.54 -8.83 19.32
N ALA A 280 -9.36 -9.84 20.18
CA ALA A 280 -8.92 -9.64 21.56
C ALA A 280 -7.47 -9.13 21.62
N GLU A 281 -6.56 -9.74 20.88
CA GLU A 281 -5.16 -9.29 20.76
C GLU A 281 -5.04 -7.88 20.17
N ILE A 282 -5.91 -7.52 19.22
CA ILE A 282 -6.00 -6.14 18.71
C ILE A 282 -6.42 -5.17 19.82
N ALA A 283 -7.40 -5.55 20.65
CA ALA A 283 -7.87 -4.71 21.75
C ALA A 283 -6.80 -4.56 22.84
N GLU A 284 -6.03 -5.61 23.14
CA GLU A 284 -4.86 -5.56 24.05
C GLU A 284 -3.76 -4.62 23.52
N ASN A 285 -3.67 -4.47 22.20
CA ASN A 285 -2.77 -3.51 21.55
C ASN A 285 -3.39 -2.11 21.35
N ASP A 286 -4.44 -1.76 22.08
CA ASP A 286 -5.14 -0.47 21.98
C ASP A 286 -5.58 -0.12 20.54
N TYR A 287 -5.98 -1.14 19.77
CA TYR A 287 -6.33 -1.02 18.35
C TYR A 287 -5.21 -0.45 17.49
N ASN A 288 -3.95 -0.57 17.92
CA ASN A 288 -2.78 -0.18 17.15
C ASN A 288 -2.45 -1.29 16.14
N LEU A 289 -2.55 -0.99 14.85
CA LEU A 289 -2.33 -1.93 13.75
C LEU A 289 -0.90 -1.87 13.19
N ASN A 290 0.06 -1.29 13.93
CA ASN A 290 1.45 -1.25 13.47
C ASN A 290 1.95 -2.68 13.22
N ILE A 291 2.34 -2.99 11.99
CA ILE A 291 2.61 -4.36 11.53
C ILE A 291 3.63 -5.10 12.39
N PRO A 292 4.75 -4.47 12.82
CA PRO A 292 5.74 -5.13 13.69
C PRO A 292 5.23 -5.57 15.07
N ARG A 293 4.01 -5.19 15.47
CA ARG A 293 3.37 -5.72 16.69
C ARG A 293 2.80 -7.12 16.51
N TYR A 294 2.62 -7.55 15.27
CA TYR A 294 1.94 -8.79 14.91
C TYR A 294 2.83 -9.73 14.10
N VAL A 295 3.66 -9.17 13.20
CA VAL A 295 4.62 -9.94 12.42
C VAL A 295 6.01 -9.58 12.91
N ASP A 296 6.67 -10.54 13.57
CA ASP A 296 8.07 -10.40 13.95
C ASP A 296 8.95 -10.73 12.75
N THR A 297 9.55 -9.71 12.16
CA THR A 297 10.47 -9.84 11.02
C THR A 297 11.94 -9.79 11.44
N PHE A 298 12.22 -9.80 12.75
CA PHE A 298 13.58 -9.73 13.24
C PHE A 298 14.38 -10.98 12.84
N GLU A 299 15.59 -10.76 12.35
CA GLU A 299 16.60 -11.79 12.19
C GLU A 299 17.64 -11.58 13.29
N GLU A 300 17.80 -12.56 14.18
CA GLU A 300 18.95 -12.56 15.07
C GLU A 300 20.20 -12.63 14.19
N GLU A 301 21.07 -11.60 14.29
CA GLU A 301 22.38 -11.65 13.66
C GLU A 301 23.11 -12.89 14.18
N ASP A 302 23.70 -13.68 13.28
CA ASP A 302 24.51 -14.82 13.67
C ASP A 302 25.55 -14.38 14.70
N ALA A 303 25.66 -15.15 15.79
CA ALA A 303 26.62 -14.84 16.83
C ALA A 303 28.03 -14.82 16.21
N ILE A 304 28.68 -13.64 16.27
CA ILE A 304 30.04 -13.48 15.77
C ILE A 304 30.93 -14.47 16.53
N ASP A 305 31.59 -15.38 15.79
CA ASP A 305 32.60 -16.25 16.37
C ASP A 305 33.83 -15.40 16.72
N LEU A 306 33.97 -15.11 18.02
CA LEU A 306 35.07 -14.29 18.52
C LEU A 306 36.44 -14.95 18.32
N ASP A 307 36.49 -16.28 18.25
CA ASP A 307 37.73 -17.02 18.02
C ASP A 307 38.14 -16.88 16.54
N GLU A 308 37.19 -16.99 15.60
CA GLU A 308 37.45 -16.75 14.17
C GLU A 308 37.94 -15.32 13.92
N VAL A 309 37.26 -14.31 14.49
CA VAL A 309 37.68 -12.90 14.36
C VAL A 309 39.07 -12.67 14.99
N ALA A 310 39.38 -13.32 16.10
CA ALA A 310 40.69 -13.20 16.74
C ALA A 310 41.80 -13.83 15.86
N GLU A 311 41.55 -14.99 15.27
CA GLU A 311 42.48 -15.61 14.32
C GLU A 311 42.70 -14.73 13.08
N GLU A 312 41.63 -14.17 12.53
CA GLU A 312 41.69 -13.27 11.37
C GLU A 312 42.52 -12.01 11.68
N LEU A 313 42.35 -11.42 12.87
CA LEU A 313 43.15 -10.28 13.34
C LEU A 313 44.64 -10.62 13.48
N VAL A 314 44.96 -11.80 14.00
CA VAL A 314 46.35 -12.27 14.12
C VAL A 314 46.97 -12.47 12.72
N GLN A 315 46.19 -13.01 11.79
CA GLN A 315 46.64 -13.22 10.41
C GLN A 315 46.88 -11.88 9.69
N LEU A 316 45.95 -10.93 9.83
CA LEU A 316 46.08 -9.57 9.29
C LEU A 316 47.30 -8.84 9.85
N ASP A 317 47.60 -8.94 11.14
CA ASP A 317 48.80 -8.34 11.75
C ASP A 317 50.09 -8.96 11.19
N SER A 318 50.10 -10.27 10.97
CA SER A 318 51.23 -10.97 10.35
C SER A 318 51.43 -10.54 8.89
N GLU A 319 50.35 -10.43 8.11
CA GLU A 319 50.39 -9.97 6.73
C GLU A 319 50.84 -8.50 6.64
N LEU A 320 50.35 -7.65 7.54
CA LEU A 320 50.74 -6.25 7.63
C LEU A 320 52.24 -6.12 7.89
N LYS A 321 52.78 -6.85 8.87
CA LYS A 321 54.23 -6.89 9.13
C LYS A 321 55.04 -7.37 7.93
N SER A 322 54.57 -8.41 7.24
CA SER A 322 55.22 -8.91 6.02
C SER A 322 55.25 -7.84 4.92
N ASN A 323 54.11 -7.17 4.71
CA ASN A 323 53.98 -6.12 3.71
C ASN A 323 54.84 -4.88 4.06
N GLU A 324 54.95 -4.53 5.34
CA GLU A 324 55.85 -3.47 5.80
C GLU A 324 57.31 -3.79 5.47
N VAL A 325 57.76 -5.03 5.70
CA VAL A 325 59.12 -5.47 5.34
C VAL A 325 59.37 -5.33 3.84
N SER A 326 58.42 -5.77 3.02
CA SER A 326 58.51 -5.61 1.55
C SER A 326 58.55 -4.14 1.14
N LEU A 327 57.70 -3.29 1.74
CA LEU A 327 57.65 -1.85 1.45
C LEU A 327 58.97 -1.15 1.82
N ILE A 328 59.55 -1.49 2.98
CA ILE A 328 60.87 -0.99 3.41
C ILE A 328 61.95 -1.37 2.39
N GLY A 329 61.91 -2.61 1.88
CA GLY A 329 62.80 -3.08 0.81
C GLY A 329 62.73 -2.20 -0.43
N PHE A 330 61.51 -1.96 -0.94
CA PHE A 330 61.30 -1.10 -2.11
C PHE A 330 61.70 0.36 -1.85
N CYS A 331 61.40 0.92 -0.69
CA CYS A 331 61.82 2.28 -0.32
C CYS A 331 63.34 2.42 -0.33
N LYS A 332 64.07 1.41 0.15
CA LYS A 332 65.53 1.38 0.16
C LYS A 332 66.12 1.32 -1.25
N GLU A 333 65.55 0.52 -2.14
CA GLU A 333 65.97 0.43 -3.54
C GLU A 333 65.76 1.75 -4.30
N LEU A 334 64.65 2.44 -4.01
CA LEU A 334 64.28 3.70 -4.64
C LEU A 334 64.92 4.94 -3.99
N GLY A 335 65.62 4.78 -2.87
CA GLY A 335 66.28 5.88 -2.15
C GLY A 335 65.30 6.87 -1.50
N ILE A 336 64.08 6.42 -1.20
CA ILE A 336 63.00 7.24 -0.60
C ILE A 336 62.78 6.87 0.87
N LYS A 337 62.26 7.82 1.64
CA LYS A 337 62.02 7.65 3.09
C LYS A 337 60.82 6.73 3.34
N THR A 338 60.89 5.88 4.37
CA THR A 338 59.77 4.99 4.74
C THR A 338 58.59 5.79 5.31
N PRO A 339 57.34 5.38 5.03
CA PRO A 339 56.13 6.13 5.40
C PRO A 339 55.61 5.87 6.83
N PHE A 340 56.30 5.02 7.58
CA PHE A 340 56.05 4.70 9.00
C PHE A 340 57.37 4.68 9.77
#